data_AF-A0A1J3JBZ0-F1
#
_entry.id   AF-A0A1J3JBZ0-F1
#
_cell.length_a   1.000
_cell.length_b   1.000
_cell.length_c   1.000
_cell.angle_alpha   90.00
_cell.angle_beta   90.00
_cell.angle_gamma   90.00
#
_symmetry.space_group_name_H-M   'P 1'
#
loop_
_entity.id
_entity.type
_entity.pdbx_description
1 polymer ?
#
loop_
_entity_poly.entity_id
_entity_poly.type
_entity_poly.pdbx_seq_one_letter_code
_entity_poly.pdbx_strand_id
1 'polypeptide(L)'
;RLKCNLYYCRTNYFILVVFHSRAQMVLYKDVNKVVPVPTVVAIESPFPPSDKIAIASIQRAAEEIIPMKQMKMDWVPYIPFGKRERQVDRVKFQIFILACTQRRSALRHLKEERARNFEYCLPYFCDPFKEDKIEQSSEVQLLFPSEPPVVCEFDWKFDILEEFVDNLIEGEELSAEQKDEFKDFVKEQVRAAKKARKEAIAARMKVIEEMSEDDRQAFQSIKVYKFYPQPPPEISGVQKAPIINRYYGDAHQVF
;
A
#
# COMPACT_ATOMS: atom_id res chain seq x y z
N ARG A 1 30.94 8.19 -7.72
CA ARG A 1 30.78 6.90 -8.44
C ARG A 1 30.28 5.86 -7.44
N LEU A 2 28.96 5.75 -7.23
CA LEU A 2 28.38 4.71 -6.38
C LEU A 2 28.42 3.38 -7.14
N LYS A 3 29.39 2.53 -6.79
CA LYS A 3 29.38 1.11 -7.17
C LYS A 3 28.42 0.40 -6.23
N CYS A 4 27.16 0.29 -6.60
CA CYS A 4 26.30 -0.74 -6.01
C CYS A 4 26.83 -2.09 -6.51
N ASN A 5 27.60 -2.77 -5.66
CA ASN A 5 27.93 -4.18 -5.87
C ASN A 5 26.62 -4.98 -5.71
N LEU A 6 25.94 -5.20 -6.83
CA LEU A 6 24.88 -6.19 -6.92
C LEU A 6 25.53 -7.57 -6.75
N TYR A 7 25.35 -8.14 -5.58
CA TYR A 7 25.69 -9.53 -5.30
C TYR A 7 24.95 -10.41 -6.32
N TYR A 8 25.72 -11.13 -7.14
CA TYR A 8 25.21 -12.15 -8.03
C TYR A 8 24.70 -13.33 -7.17
N CYS A 9 23.44 -13.25 -6.71
CA CYS A 9 22.77 -14.38 -6.05
C CYS A 9 22.39 -15.41 -7.11
N ARG A 10 22.93 -16.62 -6.98
CA ARG A 10 22.81 -17.70 -7.96
C ARG A 10 21.65 -18.63 -7.62
N THR A 11 20.46 -18.08 -7.39
CA THR A 11 19.27 -18.84 -6.96
C THR A 11 18.03 -18.40 -7.76
N ASN A 12 17.02 -19.27 -7.84
CA ASN A 12 15.75 -19.06 -8.58
C ASN A 12 14.85 -17.99 -7.93
N TYR A 13 15.40 -16.86 -7.51
CA TYR A 13 14.67 -15.76 -6.88
C TYR A 13 14.60 -14.56 -7.84
N PHE A 14 13.48 -13.85 -7.75
CA PHE A 14 13.27 -12.54 -8.34
C PHE A 14 13.74 -11.47 -7.35
N ILE A 15 14.53 -10.51 -7.82
CA ILE A 15 14.84 -9.29 -7.08
C ILE A 15 13.94 -8.19 -7.63
N LEU A 16 13.10 -7.63 -6.78
CA LEU A 16 12.11 -6.64 -7.16
C LEU A 16 12.44 -5.32 -6.53
N VAL A 17 12.48 -4.26 -7.33
CA VAL A 17 12.90 -2.94 -6.87
C VAL A 17 11.75 -1.96 -6.98
N VAL A 18 11.41 -1.36 -5.85
CA VAL A 18 10.42 -0.29 -5.72
C VAL A 18 11.11 0.98 -5.25
N PHE A 19 10.76 2.11 -5.85
CA PHE A 19 11.17 3.43 -5.39
C PHE A 19 10.01 4.05 -4.61
N HIS A 20 10.29 4.49 -3.38
CA HIS A 20 9.30 5.14 -2.51
C HIS A 20 9.91 6.38 -1.89
N SER A 21 9.19 7.50 -1.88
CA SER A 21 9.63 8.73 -1.22
C SER A 21 8.76 9.05 -0.02
N ARG A 22 9.39 9.34 1.13
CA ARG A 22 8.70 9.83 2.32
C ARG A 22 9.22 11.21 2.69
N ALA A 23 8.31 12.15 2.94
CA ALA A 23 8.68 13.47 3.45
C ALA A 23 9.27 13.33 4.86
N GLN A 24 10.43 13.95 5.08
CA GLN A 24 11.08 14.01 6.38
C GLN A 24 11.56 15.44 6.65
N MET A 25 11.55 15.85 7.92
CA MET A 25 12.24 17.05 8.36
C MET A 25 13.72 16.73 8.47
N VAL A 26 14.54 17.43 7.69
CA VAL A 26 16.00 17.29 7.66
C VAL A 26 16.64 18.64 7.92
N LEU A 27 17.86 18.63 8.45
CA LEU A 27 18.66 19.83 8.62
C LEU A 27 19.48 20.04 7.35
N TYR A 28 19.24 21.14 6.64
CA TYR A 28 20.02 21.55 5.48
C TYR A 28 20.66 22.90 5.74
N LYS A 29 22.00 22.94 5.83
CA LYS A 29 22.76 24.16 6.17
C LYS A 29 22.19 24.85 7.43
N ASP A 30 22.01 24.06 8.49
CA ASP A 30 21.46 24.48 9.80
C ASP A 30 20.01 25.01 9.78
N VAL A 31 19.29 24.82 8.67
CA VAL A 31 17.86 25.17 8.55
C VAL A 31 17.03 23.91 8.39
N ASN A 32 15.99 23.78 9.21
CA ASN A 32 15.01 22.70 9.08
C ASN A 32 14.24 22.83 7.77
N LYS A 33 14.26 21.78 6.94
CA LYS A 33 13.51 21.69 5.69
C LYS A 33 12.77 20.38 5.61
N VAL A 34 11.55 20.41 5.09
CA VAL A 34 10.81 19.19 4.73
C VAL A 34 11.24 18.77 3.33
N VAL A 35 11.84 17.60 3.21
CA VAL A 35 12.37 17.09 1.94
C VAL A 35 11.84 15.66 1.71
N PRO A 36 11.41 15.31 0.48
CA PRO A 36 11.12 13.93 0.14
C PRO A 36 12.42 13.13 0.11
N VAL A 37 12.56 12.15 1.01
CA VAL A 37 13.71 11.24 1.06
C VAL A 37 13.38 10.02 0.21
N PRO A 38 14.04 9.80 -0.94
CA PRO A 38 13.81 8.65 -1.78
C PRO A 38 14.46 7.41 -1.16
N THR A 39 13.72 6.32 -1.08
CA THR A 39 14.16 5.01 -0.60
C THR A 39 14.03 3.99 -1.70
N VAL A 40 14.95 3.04 -1.72
CA VAL A 40 14.89 1.87 -2.61
C VAL A 40 14.51 0.67 -1.77
N VAL A 41 13.46 -0.03 -2.15
CA VAL A 41 13.04 -1.26 -1.50
C VAL A 41 13.36 -2.40 -2.46
N ALA A 42 14.19 -3.34 -2.01
CA ALA A 42 14.52 -4.56 -2.75
C ALA A 42 13.85 -5.76 -2.08
N ILE A 43 13.11 -6.55 -2.84
CA ILE A 43 12.43 -7.75 -2.37
C ILE A 43 13.05 -8.94 -3.08
N GLU A 44 13.63 -9.86 -2.32
CA GLU A 44 14.06 -11.18 -2.80
C GLU A 44 12.88 -12.13 -2.61
N SER A 45 12.30 -12.62 -3.71
CA SER A 45 11.09 -13.45 -3.70
C SER A 45 11.27 -14.69 -4.59
N PRO A 46 10.85 -15.88 -4.15
CA PRO A 46 10.90 -17.09 -4.98
C PRO A 46 9.84 -17.10 -6.10
N PHE A 47 8.85 -16.20 -6.03
CA PHE A 47 7.77 -16.08 -7.00
C PHE A 47 7.64 -14.62 -7.50
N PRO A 48 7.01 -14.40 -8.68
CA PRO A 48 6.81 -13.05 -9.20
C PRO A 48 5.91 -12.22 -8.27
N PRO A 49 6.14 -10.90 -8.19
CA PRO A 49 5.31 -10.01 -7.38
C PRO A 49 3.87 -9.94 -7.86
N SER A 50 3.02 -9.38 -7.00
CA SER A 50 1.66 -9.01 -7.39
C SER A 50 1.66 -8.06 -8.59
N ASP A 51 0.69 -8.27 -9.48
CA ASP A 51 0.35 -7.40 -10.59
C ASP A 51 -0.68 -6.33 -10.19
N LYS A 52 -0.90 -6.13 -8.88
CA LYS A 52 -1.83 -5.16 -8.32
C LYS A 52 -1.09 -4.04 -7.57
N ILE A 53 -1.76 -2.90 -7.48
CA ILE A 53 -1.35 -1.74 -6.69
C ILE A 53 -2.55 -1.25 -5.90
N ALA A 54 -2.28 -0.67 -4.75
CA ALA A 54 -3.29 0.01 -3.95
C ALA A 54 -3.18 1.52 -4.17
N ILE A 55 -4.32 2.21 -4.25
CA ILE A 55 -4.41 3.66 -4.30
C ILE A 55 -4.96 4.16 -2.97
N ALA A 56 -4.06 4.70 -2.14
CA ALA A 56 -4.37 5.23 -0.81
C ALA A 56 -4.49 6.76 -0.84
N SER A 57 -5.51 7.29 -1.52
CA SER A 57 -5.78 8.74 -1.53
C SER A 57 -6.50 9.16 -0.26
N ILE A 58 -6.01 10.21 0.40
CA ILE A 58 -6.62 10.81 1.62
C ILE A 58 -8.04 11.32 1.34
N GLN A 59 -8.37 11.65 0.09
CA GLN A 59 -9.68 12.17 -0.31
C GLN A 59 -10.69 11.06 -0.66
N ARG A 60 -10.26 9.80 -0.76
CA ARG A 60 -11.16 8.68 -1.07
C ARG A 60 -11.54 7.99 0.23
N ALA A 61 -12.85 7.75 0.41
CA ALA A 61 -13.41 7.09 1.58
C ALA A 61 -12.80 5.70 1.82
N ALA A 62 -12.53 4.96 0.73
CA ALA A 62 -11.91 3.64 0.77
C ALA A 62 -10.65 3.56 -0.09
N GLU A 63 -9.71 2.75 0.36
CA GLU A 63 -8.53 2.40 -0.42
C GLU A 63 -8.90 1.34 -1.47
N GLU A 64 -8.39 1.52 -2.69
CA GLU A 64 -8.76 0.71 -3.84
C GLU A 64 -7.57 -0.11 -4.34
N ILE A 65 -7.74 -1.43 -4.45
CA ILE A 65 -6.73 -2.34 -5.04
C ILE A 65 -7.08 -2.57 -6.51
N ILE A 66 -6.23 -2.10 -7.41
CA ILE A 66 -6.45 -2.21 -8.86
C ILE A 66 -5.28 -2.93 -9.57
N PRO A 67 -5.52 -3.54 -10.74
CA PRO A 67 -4.44 -4.07 -11.58
C PRO A 67 -3.48 -2.96 -12.06
N MET A 68 -2.17 -3.20 -11.98
CA MET A 68 -1.11 -2.28 -12.43
C MET A 68 -1.29 -1.80 -13.88
N LYS A 69 -1.83 -2.67 -14.74
CA LYS A 69 -2.12 -2.36 -16.15
C LYS A 69 -3.05 -1.17 -16.33
N GLN A 70 -3.98 -0.94 -15.41
CA GLN A 70 -4.89 0.22 -15.46
C GLN A 70 -4.11 1.54 -15.30
N MET A 71 -3.08 1.53 -14.45
CA MET A 71 -2.18 2.66 -14.22
C MET A 71 -0.98 2.70 -15.18
N LYS A 72 -0.96 1.84 -16.22
CA LYS A 72 0.19 1.71 -17.12
C LYS A 72 1.48 1.49 -16.33
N MET A 73 1.43 0.61 -15.33
CA MET A 73 2.58 0.17 -14.57
C MET A 73 2.84 -1.31 -14.83
N ASP A 74 4.10 -1.71 -14.73
CA ASP A 74 4.51 -3.11 -14.89
C ASP A 74 5.84 -3.38 -14.20
N TRP A 75 6.12 -4.66 -13.97
CA TRP A 75 7.43 -5.15 -13.54
C TRP A 75 8.32 -5.33 -14.76
N VAL A 76 9.17 -4.34 -15.02
CA VAL A 76 10.05 -4.37 -16.19
C VAL A 76 11.42 -4.90 -15.80
N PRO A 77 12.07 -5.71 -16.65
CA PRO A 77 13.42 -6.20 -16.39
C PRO A 77 14.39 -5.02 -16.26
N TYR A 78 15.21 -5.03 -15.21
CA TYR A 78 16.29 -4.07 -15.07
C TYR A 78 17.42 -4.39 -16.04
N ILE A 79 17.74 -3.45 -16.93
CA ILE A 79 18.86 -3.55 -17.85
C ILE A 79 20.01 -2.68 -17.32
N PRO A 80 21.12 -3.30 -16.84
CA PRO A 80 22.29 -2.56 -16.38
C PRO A 80 22.81 -1.64 -17.47
N PHE A 81 23.23 -0.42 -17.09
CA PHE A 81 23.64 0.63 -18.03
C PHE A 81 24.65 0.15 -19.08
N GLY A 82 25.69 -0.60 -18.68
CA GLY A 82 26.71 -1.12 -19.61
C GLY A 82 26.25 -2.26 -20.54
N LYS A 83 25.00 -2.73 -20.42
CA LYS A 83 24.44 -3.82 -21.23
C LYS A 83 23.27 -3.38 -22.11
N ARG A 84 22.90 -2.10 -22.11
CA ARG A 84 21.73 -1.57 -22.84
C ARG A 84 21.83 -1.62 -24.37
N GLU A 85 23.03 -1.81 -24.91
CA GLU A 85 23.28 -1.91 -26.36
C GLU A 85 23.26 -3.35 -26.89
N ARG A 86 23.16 -4.37 -26.03
CA ARG A 86 23.13 -5.78 -26.43
C ARG A 86 21.69 -6.22 -26.72
N GLN A 87 21.53 -7.23 -27.60
CA GLN A 87 20.23 -7.87 -27.85
C GLN A 87 19.59 -8.34 -26.53
N VAL A 88 18.57 -7.59 -26.10
CA VAL A 88 17.89 -7.71 -24.80
C VAL A 88 17.18 -9.07 -24.67
N ASP A 89 16.75 -9.64 -25.80
CA ASP A 89 15.96 -10.88 -25.88
C ASP A 89 16.72 -12.14 -25.43
N ARG A 90 18.06 -12.11 -25.37
CA ARG A 90 18.89 -13.28 -25.01
C ARG A 90 19.31 -13.30 -23.54
N VAL A 91 18.86 -12.33 -22.72
CA VAL A 91 19.29 -12.19 -21.33
C VAL A 91 18.19 -12.67 -20.39
N LYS A 92 18.48 -13.69 -19.56
CA LYS A 92 17.62 -14.05 -18.44
C LYS A 92 17.72 -12.96 -17.37
N PHE A 93 16.63 -12.23 -17.14
CA PHE A 93 16.58 -11.17 -16.13
C PHE A 93 16.20 -11.75 -14.77
N GLN A 94 16.97 -11.39 -13.74
CA GLN A 94 16.71 -11.75 -12.34
C GLN A 94 16.17 -10.56 -11.54
N ILE A 95 16.40 -9.34 -12.04
CA ILE A 95 16.03 -8.09 -11.37
C ILE A 95 14.93 -7.44 -12.18
N PHE A 96 13.82 -7.12 -11.51
CA PHE A 96 12.70 -6.38 -12.06
C PHE A 96 12.50 -5.11 -11.26
N ILE A 97 12.12 -4.04 -11.95
CA ILE A 97 11.81 -2.75 -11.33
C ILE A 97 10.35 -2.42 -11.62
N LEU A 98 9.66 -1.88 -10.62
CA LEU A 98 8.33 -1.34 -10.85
C LEU A 98 8.46 -0.04 -11.66
N ALA A 99 7.87 0.00 -12.85
CA ALA A 99 8.00 1.15 -13.74
C ALA A 99 6.68 1.54 -14.40
N CYS A 100 6.52 2.83 -14.68
CA CYS A 100 5.48 3.31 -15.57
C CYS A 100 5.87 3.01 -17.03
N THR A 101 4.99 2.33 -17.76
CA THR A 101 5.14 1.97 -19.18
C THR A 101 4.57 3.03 -20.12
N GLN A 102 3.99 4.11 -19.58
CA GLN A 102 3.47 5.21 -20.37
C GLN A 102 4.59 6.07 -20.97
N ARG A 103 4.40 6.52 -22.22
CA ARG A 103 5.35 7.42 -22.89
C ARG A 103 5.43 8.76 -22.15
N ARG A 104 6.64 9.33 -22.06
CA ARG A 104 6.90 10.62 -21.39
C ARG A 104 6.02 11.78 -21.91
N SER A 105 5.72 11.82 -23.21
CA SER A 105 4.83 12.85 -23.78
C SER A 105 3.42 12.75 -23.23
N ALA A 106 2.87 11.53 -23.09
CA ALA A 106 1.54 11.32 -22.54
C ALA A 106 1.48 11.62 -21.03
N LEU A 107 2.58 11.43 -20.30
CA LEU A 107 2.68 11.82 -18.88
C LEU A 107 2.62 13.34 -18.68
N ARG A 108 3.07 14.16 -19.64
CA ARG A 108 3.00 15.63 -19.55
C ARG A 108 1.58 16.19 -19.68
N HIS A 109 0.68 15.44 -20.31
CA HIS A 109 -0.70 15.83 -20.55
C HIS A 109 -1.68 15.01 -19.70
N LEU A 110 -1.19 14.44 -18.61
CA LEU A 110 -2.02 13.65 -17.71
C LEU A 110 -3.00 14.57 -16.97
N LYS A 111 -4.27 14.17 -16.90
CA LYS A 111 -5.26 14.88 -16.07
C LYS A 111 -4.80 14.87 -14.61
N GLU A 112 -5.00 15.97 -13.91
CA GLU A 112 -4.53 16.16 -12.52
C GLU A 112 -5.01 15.04 -11.58
N GLU A 113 -6.28 14.66 -11.68
CA GLU A 113 -6.85 13.54 -10.91
C GLU A 113 -6.05 12.23 -11.10
N ARG A 114 -5.70 11.92 -12.36
CA ARG A 114 -4.91 10.73 -12.67
C ARG A 114 -3.46 10.88 -12.21
N ALA A 115 -2.92 12.09 -12.19
CA ALA A 115 -1.57 12.36 -11.69
C ALA A 115 -1.49 12.12 -10.19
N ARG A 116 -2.49 12.57 -9.43
CA ARG A 116 -2.63 12.30 -8.00
C ARG A 116 -2.65 10.80 -7.69
N ASN A 117 -3.29 9.98 -8.52
CA ASN A 117 -3.26 8.53 -8.31
C ASN A 117 -1.84 7.95 -8.28
N PHE A 118 -0.91 8.44 -9.12
CA PHE A 118 0.49 7.98 -9.11
C PHE A 118 1.24 8.37 -7.84
N GLU A 119 0.86 9.47 -7.19
CA GLU A 119 1.45 9.92 -5.92
C GLU A 119 1.09 8.98 -4.77
N TYR A 120 -0.14 8.44 -4.79
CA TYR A 120 -0.68 7.57 -3.75
C TYR A 120 -0.67 6.07 -4.11
N CYS A 121 0.05 5.68 -5.17
CA CYS A 121 0.20 4.28 -5.56
C CYS A 121 1.18 3.56 -4.63
N LEU A 122 0.71 2.49 -4.00
CA LEU A 122 1.52 1.58 -3.19
C LEU A 122 1.57 0.20 -3.87
N PRO A 123 2.75 -0.42 -4.03
CA PRO A 123 2.81 -1.81 -4.45
C PRO A 123 2.04 -2.69 -3.45
N TYR A 124 1.14 -3.51 -3.98
CA TYR A 124 0.31 -4.41 -3.19
C TYR A 124 1.02 -5.76 -3.03
N PHE A 125 0.91 -6.33 -1.83
CA PHE A 125 1.34 -7.69 -1.54
C PHE A 125 0.30 -8.34 -0.65
N CYS A 126 -0.21 -9.50 -1.07
CA CYS A 126 -1.12 -10.30 -0.27
C CYS A 126 -0.28 -11.36 0.43
N ASP A 127 0.00 -11.13 1.72
CA ASP A 127 0.62 -12.11 2.59
C ASP A 127 -0.49 -12.87 3.33
N PRO A 128 -0.76 -14.15 2.98
CA PRO A 128 -1.84 -14.91 3.59
C PRO A 128 -1.64 -15.14 5.09
N PHE A 129 -0.40 -15.01 5.59
CA PHE A 129 -0.09 -15.15 7.01
C PHE A 129 -0.31 -13.87 7.80
N LYS A 130 -0.56 -12.74 7.13
CA LYS A 130 -0.90 -11.47 7.77
C LYS A 130 -2.41 -11.25 7.67
N GLU A 131 -2.99 -10.75 8.76
CA GLU A 131 -4.38 -10.31 8.76
C GLU A 131 -4.53 -9.06 7.89
N ASP A 132 -5.58 -9.03 7.07
CA ASP A 132 -5.91 -7.84 6.30
C ASP A 132 -6.60 -6.77 7.17
N LYS A 133 -6.60 -5.51 6.74
CA LYS A 133 -7.28 -4.40 7.43
C LYS A 133 -8.75 -4.65 7.66
N ILE A 134 -9.43 -5.31 6.72
CA ILE A 134 -10.86 -5.68 6.85
C ILE A 134 -11.04 -6.64 8.05
N GLU A 135 -10.05 -7.52 8.30
CA GLU A 135 -10.09 -8.45 9.42
C GLU A 135 -9.83 -7.77 10.76
N GLN A 136 -9.10 -6.64 10.76
CA GLN A 136 -8.76 -5.90 11.97
C GLN A 136 -9.79 -4.81 12.31
N SER A 137 -10.41 -4.21 11.30
CA SER A 137 -11.31 -3.08 11.46
C SER A 137 -12.58 -3.46 12.23
N SER A 138 -12.93 -2.59 13.18
CA SER A 138 -14.23 -2.56 13.87
C SER A 138 -15.12 -1.40 13.44
N GLU A 139 -14.67 -0.65 12.44
CA GLU A 139 -15.27 0.59 11.99
C GLU A 139 -16.10 0.34 10.73
N VAL A 140 -17.28 0.95 10.65
CA VAL A 140 -18.07 1.07 9.43
C VAL A 140 -18.16 2.52 9.00
N GLN A 141 -17.86 2.77 7.73
CA GLN A 141 -18.23 4.03 7.10
C GLN A 141 -19.70 3.96 6.70
N LEU A 142 -20.48 4.90 7.22
CA LEU A 142 -21.91 4.99 7.05
C LEU A 142 -22.23 6.13 6.08
N LEU A 143 -23.06 5.84 5.08
CA LEU A 143 -23.67 6.82 4.19
C LEU A 143 -25.17 6.63 4.27
N PHE A 144 -25.83 7.41 5.12
CA PHE A 144 -27.27 7.33 5.33
C PHE A 144 -27.99 8.28 4.35
N PRO A 145 -28.99 7.78 3.58
CA PRO A 145 -29.64 8.55 2.53
C PRO A 145 -30.74 9.48 3.08
N SER A 146 -30.36 10.42 3.94
CA SER A 146 -31.21 11.53 4.39
C SER A 146 -31.05 12.78 3.52
N GLU A 147 -31.89 13.80 3.74
CA GLU A 147 -31.72 15.13 3.13
C GLU A 147 -31.38 16.15 4.22
N PRO A 148 -30.11 16.58 4.36
CA PRO A 148 -28.90 16.16 3.61
C PRO A 148 -28.36 14.78 4.03
N PRO A 149 -27.56 14.09 3.20
CA PRO A 149 -27.02 12.77 3.55
C PRO A 149 -26.05 12.83 4.73
N VAL A 150 -26.23 11.93 5.69
CA VAL A 150 -25.31 11.79 6.83
C VAL A 150 -24.15 10.88 6.46
N VAL A 151 -22.93 11.38 6.60
CA VAL A 151 -21.68 10.63 6.38
C VAL A 151 -20.90 10.58 7.69
N CYS A 152 -20.77 9.40 8.28
CA CYS A 152 -20.09 9.23 9.56
C CYS A 152 -19.39 7.86 9.67
N GLU A 153 -18.57 7.71 10.70
CA GLU A 153 -17.85 6.46 11.01
C GLU A 153 -18.33 5.95 12.37
N PHE A 154 -18.63 4.66 12.45
CA PHE A 154 -19.09 4.00 13.68
C PHE A 154 -18.23 2.79 13.99
N ASP A 155 -17.59 2.75 15.15
CA ASP A 155 -16.82 1.62 15.65
C ASP A 155 -17.69 0.76 16.59
N TRP A 156 -18.04 -0.45 16.17
CA TRP A 156 -18.92 -1.32 16.98
C TRP A 156 -18.27 -1.91 18.24
N LYS A 157 -16.96 -1.71 18.47
CA LYS A 157 -16.25 -2.10 19.70
C LYS A 157 -16.14 -0.94 20.69
N PHE A 158 -15.94 0.29 20.19
CA PHE A 158 -15.68 1.45 21.04
C PHE A 158 -16.88 2.37 21.19
N ASP A 159 -17.75 2.45 20.17
CA ASP A 159 -18.90 3.33 20.19
C ASP A 159 -20.13 2.63 20.75
N ILE A 160 -20.83 3.36 21.63
CA ILE A 160 -22.13 2.97 22.16
C ILE A 160 -23.18 3.54 21.20
N LEU A 161 -23.96 2.66 20.55
CA LEU A 161 -24.92 3.05 19.52
C LEU A 161 -25.90 4.15 19.98
N GLU A 162 -26.35 4.11 21.23
CA GLU A 162 -27.26 5.12 21.76
C GLU A 162 -26.59 6.49 21.86
N GLU A 163 -25.41 6.57 22.50
CA GLU A 163 -24.64 7.81 22.65
C GLU A 163 -24.21 8.37 21.30
N PHE A 164 -23.80 7.50 20.38
CA PHE A 164 -23.42 7.90 19.02
C PHE A 164 -24.56 8.60 18.29
N VAL A 165 -25.77 8.05 18.35
CA VAL A 165 -26.93 8.62 17.67
C VAL A 165 -27.42 9.88 18.36
N ASP A 166 -27.38 9.92 19.69
CA ASP A 166 -27.75 11.11 20.45
C ASP A 166 -26.82 12.29 20.13
N ASN A 167 -25.51 12.04 20.04
CA ASN A 167 -24.53 13.06 19.63
C ASN A 167 -24.80 13.61 18.21
N LEU A 168 -25.23 12.76 17.26
CA LEU A 168 -25.57 13.19 15.90
C LEU A 168 -26.85 14.05 15.88
N ILE A 169 -27.81 13.79 16.76
CA ILE A 169 -29.04 14.58 16.91
C ILE A 169 -28.73 15.92 17.58
N GLU A 170 -27.92 15.92 18.64
CA GLU A 170 -27.47 17.15 19.31
C GLU A 170 -26.64 18.04 18.37
N GLY A 171 -25.88 17.44 17.46
CA GLY A 171 -25.13 18.13 16.42
C GLY A 171 -25.97 18.64 15.23
N GLU A 172 -27.29 18.45 15.24
CA GLU A 172 -28.21 18.77 14.13
C GLU A 172 -27.87 18.06 12.80
N GLU A 173 -27.06 16.99 12.85
CA GLU A 173 -26.70 16.20 11.66
C GLU A 173 -27.79 15.17 11.32
N LEU A 174 -28.51 14.68 12.32
CA LEU A 174 -29.59 13.71 12.17
C LEU A 174 -30.88 14.24 12.82
N SER A 175 -32.02 14.10 12.12
CA SER A 175 -33.33 14.43 12.71
C SER A 175 -33.72 13.41 13.77
N ALA A 176 -34.27 13.88 14.90
CA ALA A 176 -34.79 13.02 15.96
C ALA A 176 -35.89 12.05 15.48
N GLU A 177 -36.63 12.43 14.43
CA GLU A 177 -37.66 11.59 13.81
C GLU A 177 -37.07 10.38 13.08
N GLN A 178 -35.83 10.50 12.60
CA GLN A 178 -35.11 9.46 11.87
C GLN A 178 -34.23 8.59 12.78
N LYS A 179 -34.27 8.82 14.10
CA LYS A 179 -33.43 8.13 15.10
C LYS A 179 -33.52 6.60 14.98
N ASP A 180 -34.73 6.06 14.94
CA ASP A 180 -34.93 4.61 14.92
C ASP A 180 -34.55 3.99 13.57
N GLU A 181 -34.86 4.68 12.46
CA GLU A 181 -34.46 4.26 11.11
C GLU A 181 -32.93 4.23 10.96
N PHE A 182 -32.26 5.28 11.44
CA PHE A 182 -30.81 5.36 11.41
C PHE A 182 -30.16 4.28 12.29
N LYS A 183 -30.69 4.02 13.49
CA LYS A 183 -30.20 2.92 14.34
C LYS A 183 -30.28 1.57 13.65
N ASP A 184 -31.39 1.30 12.96
CA ASP A 184 -31.54 0.04 12.25
C ASP A 184 -30.62 -0.04 11.03
N PHE A 185 -30.43 1.06 10.31
CA PHE A 185 -29.41 1.18 9.26
C PHE A 185 -27.99 0.87 9.79
N VAL A 186 -27.58 1.47 10.91
CA VAL A 186 -26.27 1.21 11.53
C VAL A 186 -26.14 -0.27 11.91
N LYS A 187 -27.16 -0.87 12.53
CA LYS A 187 -27.14 -2.30 12.88
C LYS A 187 -26.99 -3.18 11.64
N GLU A 188 -27.66 -2.86 10.54
CA GLU A 188 -27.55 -3.59 9.28
C GLU A 188 -26.14 -3.48 8.67
N GLN A 189 -25.58 -2.27 8.62
CA GLN A 189 -24.22 -2.05 8.13
C GLN A 189 -23.19 -2.78 8.99
N VAL A 190 -23.33 -2.73 10.32
CA VAL A 190 -22.47 -3.47 11.25
C VAL A 190 -22.61 -4.99 11.06
N ARG A 191 -23.81 -5.51 10.82
CA ARG A 191 -24.03 -6.94 10.53
C ARG A 191 -23.37 -7.34 9.22
N ALA A 192 -23.52 -6.54 8.16
CA ALA A 192 -22.90 -6.76 6.87
C ALA A 192 -21.37 -6.75 6.98
N ALA A 193 -20.80 -5.75 7.66
CA ALA A 193 -19.36 -5.65 7.90
C ALA A 193 -18.82 -6.83 8.72
N LYS A 194 -19.51 -7.23 9.80
CA LYS A 194 -19.15 -8.43 10.58
C LYS A 194 -19.20 -9.71 9.75
N LYS A 195 -20.17 -9.83 8.83
CA LYS A 195 -20.26 -10.97 7.90
C LYS A 195 -19.09 -10.96 6.91
N ALA A 196 -18.82 -9.83 6.26
CA ALA A 196 -17.69 -9.67 5.34
C ALA A 196 -16.35 -9.97 6.05
N ARG A 197 -16.19 -9.50 7.29
CA ARG A 197 -15.03 -9.81 8.14
C ARG A 197 -14.87 -11.32 8.37
N LYS A 198 -15.95 -12.04 8.71
CA LYS A 198 -15.91 -13.51 8.89
C LYS A 198 -15.57 -14.24 7.59
N GLU A 199 -16.15 -13.81 6.47
CA GLU A 199 -15.89 -14.39 5.15
C GLU A 199 -14.43 -14.16 4.72
N ALA A 200 -13.87 -12.97 4.97
CA ALA A 200 -12.46 -12.67 4.71
C ALA A 200 -11.52 -13.56 5.53
N ILE A 201 -11.77 -13.70 6.84
CA ILE A 201 -11.01 -14.60 7.72
C ILE A 201 -11.09 -16.04 7.21
N ALA A 202 -12.29 -16.53 6.89
CA ALA A 202 -12.49 -17.88 6.39
C ALA A 202 -11.79 -18.12 5.05
N ALA A 203 -11.83 -17.15 4.13
CA ALA A 203 -11.13 -17.22 2.86
C ALA A 203 -9.61 -17.27 3.05
N ARG A 204 -9.06 -16.46 3.96
CA ARG A 204 -7.63 -16.48 4.28
C ARG A 204 -7.20 -17.79 4.92
N MET A 205 -7.96 -18.29 5.90
CA MET A 205 -7.71 -19.59 6.52
C MET A 205 -7.73 -20.73 5.50
N LYS A 206 -8.72 -20.73 4.59
CA LYS A 206 -8.82 -21.70 3.50
C LYS A 206 -7.58 -21.64 2.60
N VAL A 207 -7.11 -20.45 2.23
CA VAL A 207 -5.87 -20.29 1.45
C VAL A 207 -4.67 -20.89 2.18
N ILE A 208 -4.54 -20.67 3.49
CA ILE A 208 -3.45 -21.26 4.30
C ILE A 208 -3.57 -22.79 4.37
N GLU A 209 -4.77 -23.32 4.56
CA GLU A 209 -5.04 -24.77 4.66
C GLU A 209 -4.77 -25.50 3.35
N GLU A 210 -5.15 -24.92 2.21
CA GLU A 210 -4.92 -25.47 0.87
C GLU A 210 -3.48 -25.26 0.37
N MET A 211 -2.69 -24.43 1.07
CA MET A 211 -1.31 -24.12 0.71
C MET A 211 -0.39 -25.33 0.91
N SER A 212 0.40 -25.65 -0.12
CA SER A 212 1.45 -26.66 0.00
C SER A 212 2.57 -26.22 0.95
N GLU A 213 3.30 -27.17 1.53
CA GLU A 213 4.43 -26.84 2.41
C GLU A 213 5.53 -26.06 1.66
N ASP A 214 5.74 -26.37 0.38
CA ASP A 214 6.68 -25.65 -0.48
C ASP A 214 6.25 -24.18 -0.67
N ASP A 215 4.95 -23.92 -0.87
CA ASP A 215 4.43 -22.56 -0.97
C ASP A 215 4.58 -21.81 0.36
N ARG A 216 4.29 -22.46 1.50
CA ARG A 216 4.47 -21.87 2.84
C ARG A 216 5.92 -21.44 3.05
N GLN A 217 6.87 -22.32 2.73
CA GLN A 217 8.30 -22.03 2.81
C GLN A 217 8.70 -20.91 1.84
N ALA A 218 8.11 -20.88 0.64
CA ALA A 218 8.34 -19.83 -0.34
C ALA A 218 7.96 -18.45 0.23
N PHE A 219 6.78 -18.29 0.82
CA PHE A 219 6.36 -17.05 1.48
C PHE A 219 7.28 -16.65 2.64
N GLN A 220 7.66 -17.61 3.49
CA GLN A 220 8.58 -17.35 4.62
C GLN A 220 10.00 -16.99 4.17
N SER A 221 10.42 -17.44 2.99
CA SER A 221 11.75 -17.16 2.45
C SER A 221 11.91 -15.76 1.86
N ILE A 222 10.82 -14.99 1.73
CA ILE A 222 10.85 -13.62 1.19
C ILE A 222 11.68 -12.74 2.10
N LYS A 223 12.64 -12.01 1.51
CA LYS A 223 13.42 -11.00 2.21
C LYS A 223 13.19 -9.64 1.63
N VAL A 224 13.08 -8.66 2.52
CA VAL A 224 12.81 -7.29 2.13
C VAL A 224 13.85 -6.38 2.74
N TYR A 225 14.51 -5.61 1.87
CA TYR A 225 15.61 -4.72 2.20
C TYR A 225 15.21 -3.29 1.84
N LYS A 226 15.53 -2.34 2.71
CA LYS A 226 15.24 -0.92 2.48
C LYS A 226 16.52 -0.10 2.53
N PHE A 227 16.79 0.64 1.48
CA PHE A 227 18.00 1.44 1.34
C PHE A 227 17.63 2.92 1.34
N TYR A 228 18.21 3.65 2.29
CA TYR A 228 18.17 5.10 2.33
C TYR A 228 19.33 5.67 1.51
N PRO A 229 19.17 6.89 0.95
CA PRO A 229 20.26 7.53 0.25
C PRO A 229 21.30 7.94 1.29
N GLN A 230 22.58 7.87 0.92
CA GLN A 230 23.62 8.51 1.72
C GLN A 230 23.48 10.03 1.54
N PRO A 231 23.13 10.78 2.61
CA PRO A 231 22.96 12.22 2.49
C PRO A 231 24.33 12.87 2.20
N PRO A 232 24.37 13.94 1.40
CA PRO A 232 25.57 14.76 1.29
C PRO A 232 25.88 15.43 2.64
N PRO A 233 27.13 15.86 2.89
CA PRO A 233 27.52 16.45 4.18
C PRO A 233 26.67 17.64 4.64
N GLU A 234 26.05 18.36 3.71
CA GLU A 234 25.18 19.51 3.98
C GLU A 234 23.79 19.14 4.51
N ILE A 235 23.41 17.86 4.43
CA ILE A 235 22.13 17.33 4.89
C ILE A 235 22.37 16.38 6.05
N SER A 236 21.76 16.65 7.20
CA SER A 236 21.76 15.76 8.36
C SER A 236 20.34 15.52 8.89
N GLY A 237 20.17 14.56 9.79
CA GLY A 237 18.88 14.25 10.40
C GLY A 237 17.94 13.38 9.55
N VAL A 238 18.43 12.74 8.47
CA VAL A 238 17.65 11.72 7.74
C VAL A 238 17.37 10.55 8.67
N GLN A 239 16.09 10.31 8.95
CA GLN A 239 15.64 9.23 9.82
C GLN A 239 15.41 7.95 9.01
N LYS A 240 15.98 6.85 9.48
CA LYS A 240 15.78 5.53 8.90
C LYS A 240 14.71 4.79 9.68
N ALA A 241 13.65 4.40 8.99
CA ALA A 241 12.59 3.54 9.53
C ALA A 241 12.41 2.28 8.66
N PRO A 242 12.17 1.11 9.27
CA PRO A 242 12.00 -0.16 8.55
C PRO A 242 10.69 -0.23 7.78
N ILE A 243 9.63 0.44 8.25
CA ILE A 243 8.31 0.43 7.64
C ILE A 243 8.33 0.81 6.16
N ILE A 244 7.77 -0.05 5.31
CA ILE A 244 7.69 0.14 3.85
C ILE A 244 6.34 0.71 3.49
N ASN A 245 5.30 -0.10 3.69
CA ASN A 245 3.90 0.24 3.55
C ASN A 245 3.08 -0.80 4.32
N ARG A 246 1.76 -0.62 4.39
CA ARG A 246 0.86 -1.53 5.12
C ARG A 246 0.83 -2.99 4.60
N TYR A 247 1.20 -3.23 3.35
CA TYR A 247 1.15 -4.56 2.71
C TYR A 247 2.44 -5.35 2.92
N TYR A 248 3.58 -4.69 2.79
CA TYR A 248 4.88 -5.30 3.04
C TYR A 248 5.23 -5.29 4.54
N GLY A 249 4.71 -4.32 5.30
CA GLY A 249 5.11 -4.10 6.70
C GLY A 249 6.53 -3.55 6.79
N ASP A 250 7.30 -4.08 7.72
CA ASP A 250 8.68 -3.68 7.97
C ASP A 250 9.68 -4.41 7.06
N ALA A 251 10.73 -3.70 6.66
CA ALA A 251 11.90 -4.31 6.05
C ALA A 251 12.65 -5.19 7.06
N HIS A 252 13.17 -6.32 6.59
CA HIS A 252 14.01 -7.21 7.39
C HIS A 252 15.36 -6.56 7.73
N GLN A 253 15.89 -5.72 6.83
CA GLN A 253 17.11 -4.94 7.06
C GLN A 253 17.00 -3.56 6.42
N VAL A 254 17.60 -2.57 7.08
CA VAL A 254 17.63 -1.17 6.66
C VAL A 254 19.07 -0.69 6.49
N PHE A 255 19.37 -0.08 5.35
CA PHE A 255 20.70 0.40 4.98
C PHE A 255 20.74 1.91 4.76
#